data_AF-A0A966V0G7-F1
#
_entry.id   AF-A0A966V0G7-F1
#
_cell.length_a   1.000
_cell.length_b   1.000
_cell.length_c   1.000
_cell.angle_alpha   90.00
_cell.angle_beta   90.00
_cell.angle_gamma   90.00
#
_symmetry.space_group_name_H-M   'P 1'
#
loop_
_entity.id
_entity.type
_entity.pdbx_description
1 polymer ?
#
loop_
_entity_poly.entity_id
_entity_poly.type
_entity_poly.pdbx_seq_one_letter_code
_entity_poly.pdbx_strand_id
1 'polypeptide(L)'
;MTTTQHEAAVVNSRPRLRPYQISIALGVGIGVFTMISGIVPQITKWESDSPIQRHVFEGIPGALQIAFYTVIPMMLIWGSLRFADRIRNWERGAPDRRKTTRTNVKRRLADYRAGVYMRTLLRDSAAGLMHSMIYFGFLVLLGVTTVLEIDHQLPEALKFLHGDVYRAYAAVGDIAGVVFTGGVVWAIVRRYVQRPYRIRIKTKPEHALGLGVLLAIGVTGFGSEMFRIAEGLSAGENLDHEKWSVIGYPLAQLVDGISAGTLSTWHQGWWVAHVLSFIAFLAILPVTMLRHMFTSPMNMYLKDRDRPKGAMKAMPNLTETSLETFGAHVVEDFTWKQLLDLDACTMCGRCTSVCPAHATGKPLDPREIVLKS
;
A
#
# COMPACT_ATOMS: atom_id res chain seq x y z
N MET A 1 -21.54 30.17 54.92
CA MET A 1 -20.59 29.05 55.08
C MET A 1 -21.31 27.75 54.80
N THR A 2 -21.02 27.11 53.66
CA THR A 2 -21.06 25.65 53.42
C THR A 2 -20.69 25.43 51.95
N THR A 3 -19.39 25.39 51.70
CA THR A 3 -18.79 24.95 50.44
C THR A 3 -18.88 23.44 50.37
N THR A 4 -19.74 22.90 49.50
CA THR A 4 -19.72 21.49 49.13
C THR A 4 -18.59 21.26 48.13
N GLN A 5 -17.53 20.61 48.61
CA GLN A 5 -16.43 20.14 47.78
C GLN A 5 -16.94 19.01 46.87
N HIS A 6 -16.98 19.26 45.57
CA HIS A 6 -17.02 18.19 44.57
C HIS A 6 -15.62 17.58 44.49
N GLU A 7 -15.39 16.55 45.29
CA GLU A 7 -14.22 15.69 45.16
C GLU A 7 -14.41 14.82 43.91
N ALA A 8 -13.86 15.28 42.79
CA ALA A 8 -13.82 14.52 41.55
C ALA A 8 -12.95 13.28 41.78
N ALA A 9 -13.59 12.11 41.85
CA ALA A 9 -12.90 10.83 41.86
C ALA A 9 -12.00 10.74 40.62
N VAL A 10 -10.69 10.89 40.83
CA VAL A 10 -9.66 10.63 39.82
C VAL A 10 -9.69 9.12 39.55
N VAL A 11 -10.48 8.72 38.56
CA VAL A 11 -10.45 7.35 38.03
C VAL A 11 -9.05 7.14 37.48
N ASN A 12 -8.28 6.34 38.21
CA ASN A 12 -6.93 5.90 37.85
C ASN A 12 -7.03 4.96 36.64
N SER A 13 -7.29 5.53 35.46
CA SER A 13 -7.36 4.77 34.22
C SER A 13 -5.94 4.43 33.82
N ARG A 14 -5.62 3.12 33.80
CA ARG A 14 -4.37 2.61 33.22
C ARG A 14 -4.13 3.31 31.88
N PRO A 15 -2.89 3.75 31.56
CA PRO A 15 -2.62 4.40 30.29
C PRO A 15 -3.00 3.44 29.17
N ARG A 16 -4.11 3.73 28.49
CA ARG A 16 -4.53 2.99 27.30
C ARG A 16 -3.74 3.54 26.12
N LEU A 17 -3.01 2.66 25.43
CA LEU A 17 -2.35 2.98 24.19
C LEU A 17 -3.36 3.59 23.22
N ARG A 18 -3.07 4.80 22.74
CA ARG A 18 -3.89 5.46 21.73
C ARG A 18 -3.63 4.85 20.36
N PRO A 19 -4.64 4.74 19.47
CA PRO A 19 -4.48 4.19 18.13
C PRO A 19 -3.27 4.72 17.34
N TYR A 20 -2.98 6.03 17.40
CA TYR A 20 -1.82 6.58 16.67
C TYR A 20 -0.48 6.05 17.21
N GLN A 21 -0.39 5.76 18.51
CA GLN A 21 0.83 5.22 19.13
C GLN A 21 1.15 3.81 18.62
N ILE A 22 0.10 3.03 18.31
CA ILE A 22 0.25 1.69 17.73
C ILE A 22 0.86 1.79 16.32
N SER A 23 0.42 2.76 15.51
CA SER A 23 1.03 3.01 14.20
C SER A 23 2.52 3.31 14.35
N ILE A 24 2.87 4.27 15.22
CA ILE A 24 4.27 4.68 15.45
C ILE A 24 5.11 3.48 15.90
N ALA A 25 4.64 2.73 16.90
CA ALA A 25 5.35 1.55 17.40
C ALA A 25 5.58 0.50 16.31
N LEU A 26 4.57 0.23 15.47
CA LEU A 26 4.70 -0.69 14.33
C LEU A 26 5.73 -0.18 13.31
N GLY A 27 5.70 1.10 12.97
CA GLY A 27 6.63 1.71 12.02
C GLY A 27 8.08 1.69 12.52
N VAL A 28 8.30 2.03 13.79
CA VAL A 28 9.61 1.93 14.44
C VAL A 28 10.09 0.48 14.49
N GLY A 29 9.21 -0.47 14.86
CA GLY A 29 9.55 -1.89 14.88
C GLY A 29 9.99 -2.41 13.52
N ILE A 30 9.22 -2.12 12.46
CA ILE A 30 9.56 -2.53 11.08
C ILE A 30 10.85 -1.84 10.61
N GLY A 31 11.02 -0.54 10.88
CA GLY A 31 12.22 0.20 10.49
C GLY A 31 13.48 -0.35 11.17
N VAL A 32 13.42 -0.58 12.48
CA VAL A 32 14.55 -1.19 13.23
C VAL A 32 14.85 -2.59 12.71
N PHE A 33 13.82 -3.41 12.47
CA PHE A 33 14.00 -4.75 11.91
C PHE A 33 14.70 -4.70 10.54
N THR A 34 14.26 -3.82 9.63
CA THR A 34 14.85 -3.65 8.29
C THR A 34 16.29 -3.11 8.34
N MET A 35 16.61 -2.30 9.34
CA MET A 35 17.98 -1.82 9.54
C MET A 35 18.89 -2.95 10.05
N ILE A 36 18.41 -3.75 11.01
CA ILE A 36 19.14 -4.90 11.55
C ILE A 36 19.34 -5.96 10.45
N SER A 37 18.33 -6.16 9.60
CA SER A 37 18.38 -7.15 8.52
C SER A 37 19.52 -6.92 7.53
N GLY A 38 19.91 -5.66 7.29
CA GLY A 38 21.07 -5.34 6.46
C GLY A 38 22.43 -5.49 7.16
N ILE A 39 22.47 -5.40 8.49
CA ILE A 39 23.72 -5.51 9.27
C ILE A 39 24.14 -6.98 9.42
N VAL A 40 23.18 -7.87 9.66
CA VAL A 40 23.45 -9.29 9.94
C VAL A 40 24.27 -9.97 8.82
N PRO A 41 23.87 -9.90 7.53
CA PRO A 41 24.62 -10.54 6.44
C PRO A 41 26.03 -9.99 6.24
N GLN A 42 26.27 -8.71 6.54
CA GLN A 42 27.60 -8.10 6.44
C GLN A 42 28.60 -8.67 7.46
N ILE A 43 28.09 -9.13 8.61
CA ILE A 43 28.89 -9.73 9.68
C ILE A 43 29.04 -11.24 9.43
N THR A 44 27.94 -11.91 9.11
CA THR A 44 27.91 -13.38 9.04
C THR A 44 28.46 -13.93 7.74
N LYS A 45 28.29 -13.21 6.62
CA LYS A 45 28.67 -13.62 5.26
C LYS A 45 28.18 -15.02 4.90
N TRP A 46 26.99 -15.38 5.38
CA TRP A 46 26.37 -16.66 5.07
C TRP A 46 25.91 -16.67 3.62
N GLU A 47 26.46 -17.59 2.83
CA GLU A 47 26.11 -17.80 1.42
C GLU A 47 25.66 -19.25 1.22
N SER A 48 24.86 -19.51 0.19
CA SER A 48 24.53 -20.91 -0.17
C SER A 48 25.59 -21.43 -1.14
N ASP A 49 25.97 -22.69 -0.99
CA ASP A 49 26.90 -23.37 -1.91
C ASP A 49 26.23 -23.86 -3.20
N SER A 50 24.94 -23.60 -3.38
CA SER A 50 24.20 -24.07 -4.55
C SER A 50 24.62 -23.29 -5.81
N PRO A 51 24.94 -23.98 -6.93
CA PRO A 51 25.21 -23.31 -8.20
C PRO A 51 23.94 -22.72 -8.85
N ILE A 52 22.75 -23.09 -8.35
CA ILE A 52 21.47 -22.54 -8.77
C ILE A 52 20.94 -21.70 -7.62
N GLN A 53 21.21 -20.41 -7.66
CA GLN A 53 20.76 -19.42 -6.71
C GLN A 53 20.91 -18.02 -7.32
N ARG A 54 20.47 -17.01 -6.58
CA ARG A 54 20.77 -15.61 -6.87
C ARG A 54 21.57 -14.99 -5.74
N HIS A 55 22.65 -14.30 -6.07
CA HIS A 55 23.37 -13.48 -5.10
C HIS A 55 22.62 -12.16 -4.87
N VAL A 56 22.37 -11.85 -3.60
CA VAL A 56 21.71 -10.61 -3.21
C VAL A 56 22.72 -9.47 -3.35
N PHE A 57 22.29 -8.35 -3.98
CA PHE A 57 23.14 -7.21 -4.32
C PHE A 57 24.33 -7.52 -5.25
N GLU A 58 24.23 -8.58 -6.06
CA GLU A 58 25.17 -8.87 -7.13
C GLU A 58 25.46 -7.63 -8.00
N GLY A 59 26.73 -7.27 -8.17
CA GLY A 59 27.14 -6.10 -8.96
C GLY A 59 26.80 -4.74 -8.35
N ILE A 60 26.21 -4.66 -7.14
CA ILE A 60 25.82 -3.39 -6.51
C ILE A 60 26.90 -2.89 -5.54
N PRO A 61 27.43 -1.66 -5.72
CA PRO A 61 28.42 -1.06 -4.82
C PRO A 61 27.97 -1.05 -3.35
N GLY A 62 28.88 -1.38 -2.43
CA GLY A 62 28.58 -1.44 -0.99
C GLY A 62 28.01 -0.14 -0.40
N ALA A 63 28.42 1.02 -0.92
CA ALA A 63 27.86 2.31 -0.53
C ALA A 63 26.35 2.42 -0.81
N LEU A 64 25.88 1.85 -1.94
CA LEU A 64 24.45 1.82 -2.28
C LEU A 64 23.68 0.83 -1.40
N GLN A 65 24.29 -0.29 -1.01
CA GLN A 65 23.70 -1.24 -0.06
C GLN A 65 23.50 -0.58 1.32
N ILE A 66 24.51 0.14 1.82
CA ILE A 66 24.41 0.93 3.06
C ILE A 66 23.32 2.00 2.94
N ALA A 67 23.26 2.72 1.82
CA ALA A 67 22.20 3.70 1.57
C ALA A 67 20.80 3.05 1.58
N PHE A 68 20.64 1.88 0.97
CA PHE A 68 19.38 1.12 0.98
C PHE A 68 18.95 0.77 2.41
N TYR A 69 19.83 0.15 3.20
CA TYR A 69 19.53 -0.28 4.57
C TYR A 69 19.47 0.87 5.61
N THR A 70 19.70 2.11 5.19
CA THR A 70 19.52 3.30 6.03
C THR A 70 18.31 4.12 5.60
N VAL A 71 18.15 4.39 4.32
CA VAL A 71 17.08 5.25 3.79
C VAL A 71 15.73 4.55 3.85
N ILE A 72 15.63 3.27 3.47
CA ILE A 72 14.36 2.53 3.50
C ILE A 72 13.74 2.47 4.90
N PRO A 73 14.46 2.07 5.97
CA PRO A 73 13.87 2.05 7.30
C PRO A 73 13.49 3.45 7.80
N MET A 74 14.27 4.49 7.49
CA MET A 74 13.89 5.88 7.80
C MET A 74 12.58 6.27 7.11
N MET A 75 12.40 5.89 5.85
CA MET A 75 11.16 6.14 5.09
C MET A 75 9.97 5.37 5.64
N LEU A 76 10.16 4.13 6.11
CA LEU A 76 9.11 3.34 6.76
C LEU A 76 8.66 3.96 8.08
N ILE A 77 9.62 4.43 8.90
CA ILE A 77 9.34 5.16 10.14
C ILE A 77 8.60 6.46 9.84
N TRP A 78 9.13 7.28 8.92
CA TRP A 78 8.50 8.52 8.49
C TRP A 78 7.08 8.29 7.97
N GLY A 79 6.88 7.28 7.13
CA GLY A 79 5.57 6.96 6.58
C GLY A 79 4.56 6.59 7.67
N SER A 80 5.00 5.85 8.69
CA SER A 80 4.19 5.55 9.85
C SER A 80 3.86 6.80 10.70
N LEU A 81 4.81 7.72 10.89
CA LEU A 81 4.54 9.00 11.56
C LEU A 81 3.47 9.81 10.81
N ARG A 82 3.55 9.87 9.47
CA ARG A 82 2.54 10.55 8.64
C ARG A 82 1.17 9.86 8.69
N PHE A 83 1.14 8.54 8.77
CA PHE A 83 -0.11 7.81 8.99
C PHE A 83 -0.66 8.04 10.41
N ALA A 84 0.20 8.15 11.42
CA ALA A 84 -0.18 8.48 12.79
C ALA A 84 -0.81 9.89 12.88
N ASP A 85 -0.33 10.86 12.10
CA ASP A 85 -0.95 12.18 12.01
C ASP A 85 -2.38 12.11 11.44
N ARG A 86 -2.65 11.20 10.49
CA ARG A 86 -4.02 10.92 10.03
C ARG A 86 -4.90 10.34 11.14
N ILE A 87 -4.37 9.37 11.89
CA ILE A 87 -5.10 8.79 13.02
C ILE A 87 -5.43 9.86 14.07
N ARG A 88 -4.49 10.76 14.38
CA ARG A 88 -4.71 11.89 15.28
C ARG A 88 -5.83 12.82 14.79
N ASN A 89 -5.95 13.02 13.48
CA ASN A 89 -7.06 13.79 12.92
C ASN A 89 -8.40 13.08 13.13
N TRP A 90 -8.45 11.75 12.97
CA TRP A 90 -9.67 10.99 13.27
C TRP A 90 -10.04 11.07 14.75
N GLU A 91 -9.05 11.09 15.65
CA GLU A 91 -9.26 11.21 17.11
C GLU A 91 -9.85 12.56 17.56
N ARG A 92 -9.88 13.59 16.69
CA ARG A 92 -10.55 14.87 16.98
C ARG A 92 -12.07 14.75 16.94
N GLY A 93 -12.58 13.78 16.19
CA GLY A 93 -14.01 13.62 16.00
C GLY A 93 -14.71 13.09 17.26
N ALA A 94 -15.99 13.42 17.39
CA ALA A 94 -16.84 12.96 18.47
C ALA A 94 -16.85 11.41 18.61
N PRO A 95 -17.09 10.86 19.81
CA PRO A 95 -17.12 9.43 20.03
C PRO A 95 -18.19 8.71 19.20
N ASP A 96 -17.80 7.64 18.50
CA ASP A 96 -18.71 6.68 17.86
C ASP A 96 -18.38 5.26 18.34
N ARG A 97 -19.40 4.54 18.83
CA ARG A 97 -19.20 3.22 19.45
C ARG A 97 -18.99 2.17 18.35
N ARG A 98 -17.73 1.88 18.02
CA ARG A 98 -17.35 0.79 17.10
C ARG A 98 -16.54 -0.32 17.78
N LYS A 99 -16.82 -0.63 19.04
CA LYS A 99 -16.11 -1.69 19.76
C LYS A 99 -16.30 -3.05 19.08
N THR A 100 -15.20 -3.76 18.87
CA THR A 100 -15.24 -5.16 18.44
C THR A 100 -15.65 -6.03 19.64
N THR A 101 -16.67 -6.87 19.44
CA THR A 101 -17.24 -7.79 20.42
C THR A 101 -17.18 -9.22 19.88
N ARG A 102 -17.33 -10.22 20.75
CA ARG A 102 -17.41 -11.63 20.34
C ARG A 102 -18.55 -11.90 19.34
N THR A 103 -19.62 -11.11 19.40
CA THR A 103 -20.80 -11.26 18.53
C THR A 103 -20.61 -10.65 17.14
N ASN A 104 -19.81 -9.58 17.00
CA ASN A 104 -19.62 -8.90 15.70
C ASN A 104 -18.29 -9.25 15.02
N VAL A 105 -17.29 -9.77 15.73
CA VAL A 105 -15.93 -10.00 15.19
C VAL A 105 -15.93 -10.87 13.93
N LYS A 106 -16.73 -11.94 13.90
CA LYS A 106 -16.83 -12.83 12.73
C LYS A 106 -17.34 -12.08 11.50
N ARG A 107 -18.38 -11.26 11.66
CA ARG A 107 -18.94 -10.43 10.59
C ARG A 107 -17.93 -9.38 10.12
N ARG A 108 -17.26 -8.69 11.05
CA ARG A 108 -16.25 -7.68 10.73
C ARG A 108 -15.05 -8.25 9.98
N LEU A 109 -14.57 -9.42 10.38
CA LEU A 109 -13.50 -10.13 9.66
C LEU A 109 -13.95 -10.56 8.26
N ALA A 110 -15.21 -10.97 8.10
CA ALA A 110 -15.77 -11.28 6.77
C ALA A 110 -15.88 -10.03 5.89
N ASP A 111 -16.31 -8.89 6.43
CA ASP A 111 -16.34 -7.61 5.71
C ASP A 111 -14.92 -7.13 5.35
N TYR A 112 -13.96 -7.21 6.28
CA TYR A 112 -12.55 -6.92 6.02
C TYR A 112 -12.00 -7.80 4.89
N ARG A 113 -12.23 -9.11 4.97
CA ARG A 113 -11.86 -10.07 3.93
C ARG A 113 -12.50 -9.71 2.58
N ALA A 114 -13.77 -9.30 2.56
CA ALA A 114 -14.41 -8.85 1.33
C ALA A 114 -13.76 -7.61 0.71
N GLY A 115 -13.14 -6.76 1.53
CA GLY A 115 -12.32 -5.63 1.09
C GLY A 115 -10.98 -6.06 0.52
N VAL A 116 -10.20 -6.83 1.29
CA VAL A 116 -8.87 -7.33 0.89
C VAL A 116 -8.94 -8.18 -0.38
N TYR A 117 -9.98 -9.00 -0.54
CA TYR A 117 -10.19 -9.83 -1.73
C TYR A 117 -10.92 -9.10 -2.88
N MET A 118 -11.04 -7.76 -2.81
CA MET A 118 -11.66 -6.93 -3.84
C MET A 118 -13.09 -7.36 -4.26
N ARG A 119 -13.79 -8.16 -3.43
CA ARG A 119 -15.12 -8.72 -3.76
C ARG A 119 -16.15 -7.65 -4.04
N THR A 120 -16.09 -6.54 -3.32
CA THR A 120 -17.01 -5.43 -3.54
C THR A 120 -16.69 -4.64 -4.81
N LEU A 121 -15.42 -4.62 -5.23
CA LEU A 121 -14.96 -3.91 -6.42
C LEU A 121 -15.25 -4.70 -7.70
N LEU A 122 -15.16 -6.03 -7.64
CA LEU A 122 -15.51 -6.96 -8.72
C LEU A 122 -16.97 -6.87 -9.22
N ARG A 123 -17.83 -6.14 -8.51
CA ARG A 123 -19.16 -5.75 -9.03
C ARG A 123 -19.08 -4.89 -10.30
N ASP A 124 -17.98 -4.18 -10.51
CA ASP A 124 -17.56 -3.63 -11.79
C ASP A 124 -16.38 -4.48 -12.27
N SER A 125 -16.64 -5.43 -13.17
CA SER A 125 -15.65 -6.45 -13.57
C SER A 125 -14.37 -5.84 -14.10
N ALA A 126 -14.45 -4.81 -14.94
CA ALA A 126 -13.30 -4.11 -15.48
C ALA A 126 -12.49 -3.41 -14.39
N ALA A 127 -13.14 -2.66 -13.48
CA ALA A 127 -12.43 -2.01 -12.38
C ALA A 127 -11.83 -3.01 -11.39
N GLY A 128 -12.59 -4.05 -11.06
CA GLY A 128 -12.23 -5.06 -10.09
C GLY A 128 -11.08 -5.94 -10.55
N LEU A 129 -11.10 -6.43 -11.78
CA LEU A 129 -10.00 -7.22 -12.34
C LEU A 129 -8.72 -6.40 -12.41
N MET A 130 -8.79 -5.19 -12.98
CA MET A 130 -7.66 -4.27 -13.08
C MET A 130 -7.02 -3.96 -11.70
N HIS A 131 -7.81 -3.64 -10.67
CA HIS A 131 -7.25 -3.42 -9.32
C HIS A 131 -6.75 -4.72 -8.68
N SER A 132 -7.36 -5.87 -8.98
CA SER A 132 -6.89 -7.16 -8.47
C SER A 132 -5.50 -7.50 -9.04
N MET A 133 -5.29 -7.25 -10.34
CA MET A 133 -3.98 -7.40 -10.99
C MET A 133 -2.92 -6.53 -10.31
N ILE A 134 -3.23 -5.25 -10.05
CA ILE A 134 -2.32 -4.33 -9.34
C ILE A 134 -2.08 -4.82 -7.90
N TYR A 135 -3.14 -5.06 -7.14
CA TYR A 135 -3.04 -5.35 -5.70
C TYR A 135 -2.36 -6.68 -5.43
N PHE A 136 -2.82 -7.77 -6.05
CA PHE A 136 -2.22 -9.09 -5.84
C PHE A 136 -0.84 -9.20 -6.50
N GLY A 137 -0.65 -8.61 -7.69
CA GLY A 137 0.67 -8.54 -8.30
C GLY A 137 1.67 -7.83 -7.39
N PHE A 138 1.32 -6.66 -6.85
CA PHE A 138 2.18 -5.93 -5.91
C PHE A 138 2.44 -6.72 -4.62
N LEU A 139 1.42 -7.38 -4.04
CA LEU A 139 1.61 -8.17 -2.82
C LEU A 139 2.49 -9.40 -3.05
N VAL A 140 2.37 -10.06 -4.19
CA VAL A 140 3.25 -11.20 -4.55
C VAL A 140 4.68 -10.69 -4.76
N LEU A 141 4.88 -9.59 -5.48
CA LEU A 141 6.21 -8.98 -5.66
C LEU A 141 6.84 -8.55 -4.32
N LEU A 142 6.06 -7.92 -3.43
CA LEU A 142 6.49 -7.60 -2.07
C LEU A 142 6.87 -8.87 -1.30
N GLY A 143 6.08 -9.94 -1.45
CA GLY A 143 6.36 -11.25 -0.88
C GLY A 143 7.68 -11.84 -1.41
N VAL A 144 7.90 -11.79 -2.73
CA VAL A 144 9.14 -12.21 -3.41
C VAL A 144 10.34 -11.46 -2.82
N THR A 145 10.32 -10.13 -2.77
CA THR A 145 11.39 -9.34 -2.14
C THR A 145 11.59 -9.66 -0.66
N THR A 146 10.50 -9.87 0.10
CA THR A 146 10.59 -10.20 1.53
C THR A 146 11.20 -11.59 1.75
N VAL A 147 10.83 -12.56 0.91
CA VAL A 147 11.35 -13.93 0.98
C VAL A 147 12.85 -13.95 0.65
N LEU A 148 13.28 -13.17 -0.36
CA LEU A 148 14.71 -12.98 -0.66
C LEU A 148 15.48 -12.39 0.51
N GLU A 149 14.94 -11.34 1.13
CA GLU A 149 15.57 -10.69 2.28
C GLU A 149 15.64 -11.62 3.50
N ILE A 150 14.62 -12.47 3.72
CA ILE A 150 14.64 -13.48 4.79
C ILE A 150 15.73 -14.52 4.50
N ASP A 151 15.76 -15.08 3.29
CA ASP A 151 16.77 -16.08 2.90
C ASP A 151 18.19 -15.51 3.01
N HIS A 152 18.39 -14.24 2.63
CA HIS A 152 19.68 -13.54 2.74
C HIS A 152 20.24 -13.56 4.17
N GLN A 153 19.38 -13.40 5.18
CA GLN A 153 19.75 -13.36 6.59
C GLN A 153 19.91 -14.73 7.26
N LEU A 154 19.43 -15.80 6.62
CA LEU A 154 19.47 -17.12 7.24
C LEU A 154 20.89 -17.73 7.21
N PRO A 155 21.26 -18.50 8.25
CA PRO A 155 22.44 -19.36 8.20
C PRO A 155 22.39 -20.30 7.01
N GLU A 156 23.56 -20.71 6.52
CA GLU A 156 23.71 -21.58 5.33
C GLU A 156 22.81 -22.82 5.38
N ALA A 157 22.74 -23.48 6.56
CA ALA A 157 21.92 -24.66 6.78
C ALA A 157 20.39 -24.44 6.71
N LEU A 158 19.94 -23.18 6.74
CA LEU A 158 18.52 -22.81 6.69
C LEU A 158 18.14 -22.05 5.41
N LYS A 159 19.12 -21.70 4.55
CA LYS A 159 18.83 -21.12 3.24
C LYS A 159 18.03 -22.11 2.41
N PHE A 160 17.06 -21.59 1.66
CA PHE A 160 16.08 -22.37 0.93
C PHE A 160 15.83 -21.88 -0.50
N LEU A 161 16.24 -20.66 -0.86
CA LEU A 161 16.13 -20.12 -2.22
C LEU A 161 17.22 -20.64 -3.16
N HIS A 162 17.27 -21.95 -3.37
CA HIS A 162 18.20 -22.58 -4.29
C HIS A 162 17.54 -23.71 -5.11
N GLY A 163 18.18 -24.14 -6.19
CA GLY A 163 17.70 -25.23 -7.04
C GLY A 163 16.30 -24.96 -7.61
N ASP A 164 15.39 -25.93 -7.48
CA ASP A 164 14.03 -25.82 -8.01
C ASP A 164 13.16 -24.80 -7.25
N VAL A 165 13.48 -24.52 -5.98
CA VAL A 165 12.79 -23.48 -5.22
C VAL A 165 13.10 -22.10 -5.81
N TYR A 166 14.38 -21.85 -6.14
CA TYR A 166 14.78 -20.61 -6.82
C TYR A 166 14.12 -20.47 -8.20
N ARG A 167 14.07 -21.54 -8.99
CA ARG A 167 13.42 -21.55 -10.31
C ARG A 167 11.94 -21.19 -10.22
N ALA A 168 11.22 -21.81 -9.28
CA ALA A 168 9.81 -21.48 -9.03
C ALA A 168 9.65 -20.03 -8.54
N TYR A 169 10.53 -19.58 -7.64
CA TYR A 169 10.55 -18.21 -7.13
C TYR A 169 10.74 -17.18 -8.27
N ALA A 170 11.69 -17.40 -9.17
CA ALA A 170 11.94 -16.52 -10.32
C ALA A 170 10.72 -16.45 -11.25
N ALA A 171 10.11 -17.60 -11.59
CA ALA A 171 8.92 -17.64 -12.42
C ALA A 171 7.71 -16.93 -11.78
N VAL A 172 7.50 -17.13 -10.47
CA VAL A 172 6.43 -16.44 -9.73
C VAL A 172 6.65 -14.93 -9.72
N GLY A 173 7.89 -14.47 -9.49
CA GLY A 173 8.26 -13.06 -9.54
C GLY A 173 7.95 -12.42 -10.90
N ASP A 174 8.40 -13.05 -11.98
CA ASP A 174 8.18 -12.57 -13.35
C ASP A 174 6.70 -12.51 -13.73
N ILE A 175 5.95 -13.58 -13.48
CA ILE A 175 4.51 -13.64 -13.79
C ILE A 175 3.76 -12.57 -12.98
N ALA A 176 4.07 -12.43 -11.68
CA ALA A 176 3.48 -11.39 -10.85
C ALA A 176 3.86 -9.98 -11.34
N GLY A 177 5.09 -9.79 -11.82
CA GLY A 177 5.56 -8.56 -12.46
C GLY A 177 4.74 -8.17 -13.68
N VAL A 178 4.41 -9.13 -14.55
CA VAL A 178 3.56 -8.91 -15.73
C VAL A 178 2.14 -8.56 -15.32
N VAL A 179 1.57 -9.32 -14.39
CA VAL A 179 0.21 -9.08 -13.88
C VAL A 179 0.11 -7.69 -13.27
N PHE A 180 1.07 -7.31 -12.41
CA PHE A 180 1.16 -5.99 -11.80
C PHE A 180 1.26 -4.89 -12.86
N THR A 181 2.27 -4.97 -13.74
CA THR A 181 2.56 -3.94 -14.75
C THR A 181 1.41 -3.80 -15.74
N GLY A 182 0.84 -4.91 -16.21
CA GLY A 182 -0.34 -4.92 -17.07
C GLY A 182 -1.57 -4.29 -16.39
N GLY A 183 -1.76 -4.55 -15.09
CA GLY A 183 -2.82 -3.92 -14.30
C GLY A 183 -2.65 -2.40 -14.21
N VAL A 184 -1.42 -1.92 -13.99
CA VAL A 184 -1.10 -0.49 -13.93
C VAL A 184 -1.28 0.18 -15.30
N VAL A 185 -0.79 -0.44 -16.38
CA VAL A 185 -0.99 0.05 -17.76
C VAL A 185 -2.48 0.14 -18.07
N TRP A 186 -3.27 -0.88 -17.73
CA TRP A 186 -4.71 -0.84 -17.90
C TRP A 186 -5.35 0.29 -17.08
N ALA A 187 -4.91 0.54 -15.85
CA ALA A 187 -5.38 1.67 -15.05
C ALA A 187 -5.05 3.04 -15.67
N ILE A 188 -3.88 3.20 -16.28
CA ILE A 188 -3.49 4.41 -17.01
C ILE A 188 -4.38 4.59 -18.25
N VAL A 189 -4.52 3.55 -19.08
CA VAL A 189 -5.36 3.59 -20.29
C VAL A 189 -6.81 3.92 -19.93
N ARG A 190 -7.36 3.26 -18.91
CA ARG A 190 -8.74 3.50 -18.47
C ARG A 190 -8.94 4.93 -17.96
N ARG A 191 -7.95 5.49 -17.26
CA ARG A 191 -8.05 6.83 -16.68
C ARG A 191 -7.81 7.96 -17.67
N TYR A 192 -6.86 7.80 -18.59
CA TYR A 192 -6.39 8.88 -19.46
C TYR A 192 -6.78 8.73 -20.93
N VAL A 193 -7.18 7.53 -21.38
CA VAL A 193 -7.64 7.27 -22.75
C VAL A 193 -9.15 7.03 -22.77
N GLN A 194 -9.63 5.98 -22.09
CA GLN A 194 -11.07 5.63 -22.09
C GLN A 194 -11.94 6.65 -21.33
N ARG A 195 -11.39 7.31 -20.30
CA ARG A 195 -11.99 8.40 -19.52
C ARG A 195 -13.49 8.24 -19.22
N PRO A 196 -13.96 7.16 -18.55
CA PRO A 196 -15.36 7.05 -18.13
C PRO A 196 -15.82 8.30 -17.36
N TYR A 197 -17.05 8.79 -17.59
CA TYR A 197 -17.53 10.07 -17.08
C TYR A 197 -17.22 10.29 -15.58
N ARG A 198 -17.57 9.32 -14.74
CA ARG A 198 -17.34 9.37 -13.28
C ARG A 198 -15.86 9.48 -12.88
N ILE A 199 -14.93 9.02 -13.70
CA ILE A 199 -13.48 9.11 -13.46
C ILE A 199 -12.95 10.44 -14.01
N ARG A 200 -13.34 10.79 -15.25
CA ARG A 200 -12.89 11.99 -15.97
C ARG A 200 -13.01 13.26 -15.14
N ILE A 201 -14.16 13.47 -14.50
CA ILE A 201 -14.47 14.69 -13.76
C ILE A 201 -13.74 14.81 -12.41
N LYS A 202 -13.02 13.77 -11.96
CA LYS A 202 -12.26 13.74 -10.70
C LYS A 202 -10.80 13.31 -10.86
N THR A 203 -10.26 13.30 -12.07
CA THR A 203 -8.84 13.02 -12.25
C THR A 203 -8.00 14.20 -11.75
N LYS A 204 -7.05 13.94 -10.85
CA LYS A 204 -6.12 14.90 -10.26
C LYS A 204 -4.67 14.54 -10.62
N PRO A 205 -3.71 15.48 -10.54
CA PRO A 205 -2.28 15.20 -10.77
C PRO A 205 -1.72 14.09 -9.89
N GLU A 206 -2.17 13.97 -8.64
CA GLU A 206 -1.76 12.89 -7.72
C GLU A 206 -2.06 11.49 -8.26
N HIS A 207 -3.08 11.33 -9.12
CA HIS A 207 -3.39 10.04 -9.75
C HIS A 207 -2.36 9.70 -10.84
N ALA A 208 -1.84 10.71 -11.54
CA ALA A 208 -0.79 10.53 -12.54
C ALA A 208 0.52 10.15 -11.84
N LEU A 209 0.84 10.85 -10.74
CA LEU A 209 2.00 10.54 -9.91
C LEU A 209 1.94 9.11 -9.37
N GLY A 210 0.83 8.71 -8.75
CA GLY A 210 0.68 7.37 -8.19
C GLY A 210 0.78 6.26 -9.24
N LEU A 211 0.11 6.42 -10.38
CA LEU A 211 0.19 5.43 -11.47
C LEU A 211 1.56 5.42 -12.15
N GLY A 212 2.19 6.58 -12.32
CA GLY A 212 3.52 6.71 -12.88
C GLY A 212 4.59 6.04 -12.01
N VAL A 213 4.53 6.26 -10.68
CA VAL A 213 5.44 5.61 -9.73
C VAL A 213 5.23 4.09 -9.72
N LEU A 214 3.97 3.60 -9.70
CA LEU A 214 3.71 2.16 -9.77
C LEU A 214 4.21 1.54 -11.09
N LEU A 215 4.04 2.24 -12.21
CA LEU A 215 4.56 1.78 -13.50
C LEU A 215 6.09 1.77 -13.50
N ALA A 216 6.71 2.83 -12.96
CA ALA A 216 8.16 2.92 -12.82
C ALA A 216 8.71 1.75 -12.01
N ILE A 217 8.09 1.38 -10.88
CA ILE A 217 8.49 0.19 -10.09
C ILE A 217 8.48 -1.08 -10.95
N GLY A 218 7.41 -1.34 -11.70
CA GLY A 218 7.29 -2.53 -12.55
C GLY A 218 8.33 -2.56 -13.67
N VAL A 219 8.45 -1.46 -14.41
CA VAL A 219 9.37 -1.32 -15.55
C VAL A 219 10.82 -1.39 -15.08
N THR A 220 11.16 -0.68 -14.00
CA THR A 220 12.53 -0.68 -13.47
C THR A 220 12.93 -2.02 -12.88
N GLY A 221 11.98 -2.78 -12.31
CA GLY A 221 12.23 -4.14 -11.81
C GLY A 221 12.61 -5.09 -12.94
N PHE A 222 11.84 -5.09 -14.03
CA PHE A 222 12.18 -5.89 -15.21
C PHE A 222 13.49 -5.46 -15.86
N GLY A 223 13.76 -4.15 -15.94
CA GLY A 223 15.04 -3.67 -16.48
C GLY A 223 16.24 -4.06 -15.60
N SER A 224 16.11 -3.99 -14.27
CA SER A 224 17.16 -4.45 -13.36
C SER A 224 17.46 -5.94 -13.55
N GLU A 225 16.42 -6.77 -13.69
CA GLU A 225 16.58 -8.21 -13.93
C GLU A 225 17.18 -8.51 -15.31
N MET A 226 16.70 -7.82 -16.35
CA MET A 226 17.20 -7.92 -17.73
C MET A 226 18.71 -7.66 -17.80
N PHE A 227 19.19 -6.55 -17.22
CA PHE A 227 20.61 -6.21 -17.27
C PHE A 227 21.48 -7.14 -16.42
N ARG A 228 20.96 -7.62 -15.28
CA ARG A 228 21.67 -8.60 -14.44
C ARG A 228 21.89 -9.92 -15.17
N ILE A 229 20.84 -10.48 -15.80
CA ILE A 229 20.94 -11.72 -16.56
C ILE A 229 21.87 -11.53 -17.77
N ALA A 230 21.75 -10.41 -18.48
CA ALA A 230 22.61 -10.11 -19.62
C ALA A 230 24.09 -9.99 -19.22
N GLU A 231 24.39 -9.37 -18.08
CA GLU A 231 25.74 -9.24 -17.54
C GLU A 231 26.40 -10.61 -17.36
N GLY A 232 25.72 -11.56 -16.69
CA GLY A 232 26.27 -12.91 -16.48
C GLY A 232 26.38 -13.73 -17.76
N LEU A 233 25.43 -13.59 -18.71
CA LEU A 233 25.55 -14.21 -20.04
C LEU A 233 26.78 -13.68 -20.80
N SER A 234 27.02 -12.37 -20.76
CA SER A 234 28.18 -11.72 -21.38
C SER A 234 29.51 -12.11 -20.71
N ALA A 235 29.47 -12.40 -19.40
CA ALA A 235 30.60 -12.93 -18.65
C ALA A 235 30.89 -14.43 -18.92
N GLY A 236 30.05 -15.12 -19.70
CA GLY A 236 30.21 -16.53 -20.04
C GLY A 236 29.70 -17.50 -18.96
N GLU A 237 28.85 -17.03 -18.04
CA GLU A 237 28.27 -17.85 -16.99
C GLU A 237 27.16 -18.77 -17.52
N ASN A 238 27.04 -19.97 -16.94
CA ASN A 238 25.93 -20.85 -17.25
C ASN A 238 24.68 -20.46 -16.45
N LEU A 239 23.84 -19.64 -17.07
CA LEU A 239 22.58 -19.14 -16.51
C LEU A 239 21.35 -19.91 -17.01
N ASP A 240 21.46 -21.23 -17.23
CA ASP A 240 20.32 -22.06 -17.66
C ASP A 240 19.12 -21.99 -16.70
N HIS A 241 19.38 -21.79 -15.41
CA HIS A 241 18.34 -21.64 -14.40
C HIS A 241 17.59 -20.29 -14.50
N GLU A 242 18.20 -19.26 -15.09
CA GLU A 242 17.56 -17.95 -15.27
C GLU A 242 16.51 -17.95 -16.39
N LYS A 243 16.44 -19.02 -17.20
CA LYS A 243 15.33 -19.22 -18.16
C LYS A 243 13.95 -19.30 -17.48
N TRP A 244 13.91 -19.52 -16.16
CA TRP A 244 12.69 -19.45 -15.37
C TRP A 244 12.23 -18.01 -15.08
N SER A 245 13.09 -17.01 -15.25
CA SER A 245 12.68 -15.62 -15.46
C SER A 245 12.10 -15.50 -16.87
N VAL A 246 10.84 -15.93 -17.01
CA VAL A 246 10.14 -16.09 -18.30
C VAL A 246 10.00 -14.79 -19.11
N ILE A 247 10.19 -13.63 -18.48
CA ILE A 247 10.22 -12.32 -19.11
C ILE A 247 11.62 -11.72 -19.05
N GLY A 248 12.30 -11.78 -17.90
CA GLY A 248 13.62 -11.20 -17.74
C GLY A 248 14.66 -11.81 -18.69
N TYR A 249 14.63 -13.14 -18.88
CA TYR A 249 15.58 -13.84 -19.76
C TYR A 249 15.39 -13.48 -21.25
N PRO A 250 14.18 -13.51 -21.84
CA PRO A 250 13.97 -13.00 -23.20
C PRO A 250 14.33 -11.51 -23.36
N LEU A 251 14.08 -10.67 -22.35
CA LEU A 251 14.48 -9.28 -22.39
C LEU A 251 16.01 -9.12 -22.42
N ALA A 252 16.75 -9.97 -21.70
CA ALA A 252 18.21 -9.94 -21.66
C ALA A 252 18.84 -10.18 -23.06
N GLN A 253 18.16 -10.97 -23.91
CA GLN A 253 18.61 -11.22 -25.29
C GLN A 253 18.51 -9.98 -26.19
N LEU A 254 17.73 -8.96 -25.82
CA LEU A 254 17.63 -7.71 -26.60
C LEU A 254 18.89 -6.85 -26.51
N VAL A 255 19.74 -7.12 -25.51
CA VAL A 255 20.99 -6.39 -25.26
C VAL A 255 22.22 -7.29 -25.41
N ASP A 256 22.08 -8.39 -26.17
CA ASP A 256 23.18 -9.29 -26.50
C ASP A 256 24.29 -8.56 -27.29
N GLY A 257 25.54 -8.97 -27.07
CA GLY A 257 26.73 -8.36 -27.67
C GLY A 257 27.24 -7.10 -26.97
N ILE A 258 26.56 -6.59 -25.94
CA ILE A 258 27.10 -5.52 -25.08
C ILE A 258 28.13 -6.12 -24.11
N SER A 259 29.21 -5.37 -23.83
CA SER A 259 30.24 -5.81 -22.89
C SER A 259 29.70 -5.92 -21.46
N ALA A 260 30.19 -6.90 -20.70
CA ALA A 260 29.81 -7.12 -19.30
C ALA A 260 29.97 -5.85 -18.44
N GLY A 261 31.03 -5.06 -18.63
CA GLY A 261 31.24 -3.81 -17.89
C GLY A 261 30.17 -2.74 -18.16
N THR A 262 29.72 -2.61 -19.41
CA THR A 262 28.61 -1.70 -19.75
C THR A 262 27.28 -2.22 -19.20
N LEU A 263 27.04 -3.53 -19.26
CA LEU A 263 25.83 -4.16 -18.70
C LEU A 263 25.76 -3.99 -17.18
N SER A 264 26.88 -4.14 -16.48
CA SER A 264 27.00 -3.89 -15.03
C SER A 264 26.61 -2.46 -14.65
N THR A 265 27.05 -1.47 -15.45
CA THR A 265 26.69 -0.06 -15.25
C THR A 265 25.19 0.17 -15.43
N TRP A 266 24.59 -0.44 -16.47
CA TRP A 266 23.15 -0.37 -16.68
C TRP A 266 22.38 -1.08 -15.57
N HIS A 267 22.81 -2.27 -15.14
CA HIS A 267 22.21 -3.00 -14.04
C HIS A 267 22.17 -2.14 -12.78
N GLN A 268 23.29 -1.52 -12.39
CA GLN A 268 23.34 -0.60 -11.25
C GLN A 268 22.39 0.60 -11.44
N GLY A 269 22.37 1.22 -12.62
CA GLY A 269 21.48 2.35 -12.91
C GLY A 269 20.00 2.01 -12.79
N TRP A 270 19.60 0.85 -13.31
CA TRP A 270 18.22 0.35 -13.25
C TRP A 270 17.83 -0.10 -11.84
N TRP A 271 18.76 -0.71 -11.12
CA TRP A 271 18.58 -1.03 -9.70
C TRP A 271 18.35 0.24 -8.87
N VAL A 272 19.16 1.30 -9.07
CA VAL A 272 18.98 2.60 -8.40
C VAL A 272 17.62 3.19 -8.78
N ALA A 273 17.25 3.16 -10.06
CA ALA A 273 15.95 3.67 -10.52
C ALA A 273 14.78 2.91 -9.86
N HIS A 274 14.91 1.60 -9.66
CA HIS A 274 13.92 0.79 -8.96
C HIS A 274 13.79 1.18 -7.49
N VAL A 275 14.92 1.28 -6.78
CA VAL A 275 14.94 1.70 -5.37
C VAL A 275 14.38 3.11 -5.19
N LEU A 276 14.74 4.06 -6.06
CA LEU A 276 14.20 5.42 -6.03
C LEU A 276 12.68 5.44 -6.32
N SER A 277 12.20 4.60 -7.24
CA SER A 277 10.77 4.46 -7.50
C SER A 277 10.02 3.91 -6.28
N PHE A 278 10.62 2.95 -5.56
CA PHE A 278 10.06 2.43 -4.32
C PHE A 278 10.09 3.46 -3.18
N ILE A 279 11.17 4.23 -3.03
CA ILE A 279 11.25 5.36 -2.08
C ILE A 279 10.15 6.39 -2.39
N ALA A 280 9.96 6.72 -3.67
CA ALA A 280 8.89 7.62 -4.10
C ALA A 280 7.52 7.05 -3.71
N PHE A 281 7.28 5.76 -3.91
CA PHE A 281 6.05 5.08 -3.48
C PHE A 281 5.82 5.21 -1.96
N LEU A 282 6.84 4.92 -1.14
CA LEU A 282 6.76 5.07 0.32
C LEU A 282 6.47 6.53 0.72
N ALA A 283 7.07 7.50 0.03
CA ALA A 283 6.85 8.92 0.28
C ALA A 283 5.39 9.35 0.02
N ILE A 284 4.81 8.88 -1.09
CA ILE A 284 3.46 9.30 -1.51
C ILE A 284 2.34 8.47 -0.85
N LEU A 285 2.63 7.25 -0.40
CA LEU A 285 1.66 6.32 0.17
C LEU A 285 0.83 6.90 1.32
N PRO A 286 1.41 7.53 2.37
CA PRO A 286 0.62 8.02 3.50
C PRO A 286 -0.12 9.35 3.20
N VAL A 287 0.34 10.12 2.21
CA VAL A 287 -0.15 11.49 1.96
C VAL A 287 -1.13 11.60 0.79
N THR A 288 -1.06 10.68 -0.18
CA THR A 288 -1.94 10.67 -1.38
C THR A 288 -3.09 9.68 -1.23
N MET A 289 -3.91 9.54 -2.29
CA MET A 289 -4.99 8.57 -2.37
C MET A 289 -4.55 7.10 -2.18
N LEU A 290 -3.26 6.77 -2.35
CA LEU A 290 -2.75 5.40 -2.18
C LEU A 290 -2.98 4.82 -0.77
N ARG A 291 -3.13 5.67 0.25
CA ARG A 291 -3.50 5.26 1.62
C ARG A 291 -4.81 4.45 1.69
N HIS A 292 -5.65 4.52 0.66
CA HIS A 292 -6.89 3.74 0.58
C HIS A 292 -6.67 2.23 0.66
N MET A 293 -5.46 1.74 0.34
CA MET A 293 -5.06 0.36 0.56
C MET A 293 -5.23 -0.07 2.03
N PHE A 294 -5.04 0.85 2.97
CA PHE A 294 -5.25 0.61 4.41
C PHE A 294 -6.63 1.11 4.86
N THR A 295 -7.02 2.32 4.47
CA THR A 295 -8.25 2.94 4.99
C THR A 295 -9.51 2.26 4.46
N SER A 296 -9.52 1.70 3.24
CA SER A 296 -10.72 1.04 2.69
C SER A 296 -11.04 -0.29 3.38
N PRO A 297 -10.10 -1.26 3.52
CA PRO A 297 -10.39 -2.49 4.27
C PRO A 297 -10.70 -2.22 5.74
N MET A 298 -10.00 -1.27 6.37
CA MET A 298 -10.28 -0.85 7.75
C MET A 298 -11.69 -0.26 7.88
N ASN A 299 -12.11 0.56 6.92
CA ASN A 299 -13.46 1.09 6.91
C ASN A 299 -14.52 -0.02 6.76
N MET A 300 -14.24 -1.02 5.92
CA MET A 300 -15.11 -2.19 5.79
C MET A 300 -15.18 -3.01 7.08
N TYR A 301 -14.07 -3.20 7.79
CA TYR A 301 -14.06 -3.85 9.10
C TYR A 301 -14.91 -3.09 10.13
N LEU A 302 -14.89 -1.76 10.09
CA LEU A 302 -15.62 -0.88 11.00
C LEU A 302 -17.01 -0.47 10.50
N LYS A 303 -17.52 -1.16 9.48
CA LYS A 303 -18.73 -0.78 8.76
C LYS A 303 -19.97 -0.72 9.62
N ASP A 304 -20.06 -1.58 10.66
CA ASP A 304 -21.29 -1.93 11.41
C ASP A 304 -22.43 -0.91 11.33
N ARG A 305 -22.70 0.00 12.27
CA ARG A 305 -23.83 0.97 12.32
C ARG A 305 -24.92 0.58 13.31
N ASP A 306 -25.32 1.59 14.06
CA ASP A 306 -26.36 1.51 15.07
C ASP A 306 -27.74 1.78 14.47
N ARG A 307 -27.78 2.28 13.22
CA ARG A 307 -28.99 2.56 12.45
C ARG A 307 -28.95 1.82 11.11
N PRO A 308 -30.12 1.44 10.55
CA PRO A 308 -30.21 0.89 9.21
C PRO A 308 -29.53 1.80 8.17
N LYS A 309 -28.98 1.20 7.11
CA LYS A 309 -28.36 1.96 6.02
C LYS A 309 -29.39 2.89 5.38
N GLY A 310 -29.08 4.19 5.34
CA GLY A 310 -29.96 5.22 4.78
C GLY A 310 -30.83 5.95 5.81
N ALA A 311 -30.89 5.46 7.06
CA ALA A 311 -31.57 6.18 8.14
C ALA A 311 -30.73 7.38 8.59
N MET A 312 -31.27 8.59 8.41
CA MET A 312 -30.68 9.82 8.92
C MET A 312 -30.91 9.94 10.44
N LYS A 313 -30.05 10.70 11.13
CA LYS A 313 -30.38 11.16 12.49
C LYS A 313 -31.62 12.06 12.37
N ALA A 314 -32.51 11.98 13.37
CA ALA A 314 -33.60 12.96 13.47
C ALA A 314 -32.99 14.35 13.50
N MET A 315 -33.48 15.25 12.65
CA MET A 315 -33.08 16.65 12.73
C MET A 315 -33.67 17.23 14.01
N PRO A 316 -32.91 18.06 14.74
CA PRO A 316 -33.46 18.88 15.82
C PRO A 316 -34.65 19.70 15.34
N ASN A 317 -35.50 20.13 16.26
CA ASN A 317 -36.68 20.91 15.92
C ASN A 317 -36.27 22.29 15.38
N LEU A 318 -36.32 22.47 14.05
CA LEU A 318 -35.85 23.68 13.37
C LEU A 318 -36.68 24.93 13.70
N THR A 319 -37.83 24.80 14.38
CA THR A 319 -38.61 25.95 14.86
C THR A 319 -38.12 26.47 16.22
N GLU A 320 -37.20 25.78 16.88
CA GLU A 320 -36.57 26.26 18.10
C GLU A 320 -35.47 27.28 17.78
N THR A 321 -35.64 28.52 18.26
CA THR A 321 -34.70 29.63 18.10
C THR A 321 -33.40 29.47 18.89
N SER A 322 -33.28 28.44 19.73
CA SER A 322 -32.10 28.12 20.55
C SER A 322 -31.05 27.29 19.81
N LEU A 323 -31.31 26.84 18.58
CA LEU A 323 -30.34 26.09 17.78
C LEU A 323 -29.32 27.04 17.15
N GLU A 324 -28.15 27.16 17.78
CA GLU A 324 -27.06 28.04 17.32
C GLU A 324 -26.29 27.46 16.12
N THR A 325 -26.33 26.15 15.89
CA THR A 325 -25.62 25.48 14.79
C THR A 325 -26.48 24.40 14.12
N PHE A 326 -26.37 24.31 12.79
CA PHE A 326 -27.04 23.30 11.97
C PHE A 326 -26.02 22.46 11.21
N GLY A 327 -26.13 21.13 11.32
CA GLY A 327 -25.21 20.22 10.65
C GLY A 327 -23.81 20.20 11.28
N ALA A 328 -22.78 20.00 10.46
CA ALA A 328 -21.38 20.05 10.89
C ALA A 328 -20.74 21.32 10.32
N HIS A 329 -20.16 22.13 11.20
CA HIS A 329 -19.47 23.38 10.89
C HIS A 329 -17.96 23.28 11.17
N VAL A 330 -17.56 22.54 12.21
CA VAL A 330 -16.16 22.26 12.55
C VAL A 330 -15.85 20.76 12.49
N VAL A 331 -14.57 20.40 12.44
CA VAL A 331 -14.13 19.00 12.29
C VAL A 331 -14.61 18.12 13.44
N GLU A 332 -14.68 18.69 14.64
CA GLU A 332 -15.11 18.05 15.89
C GLU A 332 -16.61 17.68 15.88
N ASP A 333 -17.42 18.28 15.00
CA ASP A 333 -18.84 17.94 14.81
C ASP A 333 -19.01 16.57 14.13
N PHE A 334 -17.99 16.11 13.40
CA PHE A 334 -17.95 14.76 12.87
C PHE A 334 -17.52 13.78 13.94
N THR A 335 -18.05 12.56 13.88
CA THR A 335 -17.50 11.45 14.66
C THR A 335 -16.16 10.99 14.09
N TRP A 336 -15.30 10.38 14.93
CA TRP A 336 -14.02 9.82 14.45
C TRP A 336 -14.22 8.84 13.27
N LYS A 337 -15.35 8.10 13.27
CA LYS A 337 -15.67 7.13 12.23
C LYS A 337 -16.07 7.81 10.92
N GLN A 338 -16.74 8.96 10.99
CA GLN A 338 -17.04 9.79 9.81
C GLN A 338 -15.75 10.37 9.23
N LEU A 339 -14.82 10.85 10.06
CA LEU A 339 -13.52 11.33 9.59
C LEU A 339 -12.72 10.22 8.88
N LEU A 340 -12.76 8.99 9.40
CA LEU A 340 -12.20 7.82 8.71
C LEU A 340 -12.94 7.51 7.39
N ASP A 341 -14.27 7.67 7.33
CA ASP A 341 -15.05 7.47 6.09
C ASP A 341 -14.62 8.45 4.98
N LEU A 342 -14.30 9.70 5.34
CA LEU A 342 -13.78 10.70 4.39
C LEU A 342 -12.45 10.22 3.79
N ASP A 343 -11.52 9.74 4.63
CA ASP A 343 -10.22 9.22 4.20
C ASP A 343 -10.30 7.85 3.49
N ALA A 344 -11.41 7.12 3.61
CA ALA A 344 -11.66 5.88 2.90
C ALA A 344 -12.31 6.09 1.51
N CYS A 345 -12.71 7.31 1.18
CA CYS A 345 -13.29 7.62 -0.12
C CYS A 345 -12.23 7.55 -1.24
N THR A 346 -12.41 6.62 -2.18
CA THR A 346 -11.49 6.43 -3.32
C THR A 346 -11.90 7.20 -4.58
N MET A 347 -12.85 8.13 -4.46
CA MET A 347 -13.41 8.88 -5.60
C MET A 347 -13.97 8.01 -6.74
N CYS A 348 -14.30 6.73 -6.47
CA CYS A 348 -14.68 5.74 -7.48
C CYS A 348 -16.00 6.04 -8.23
N GLY A 349 -16.83 6.95 -7.71
CA GLY A 349 -18.06 7.43 -8.35
C GLY A 349 -19.22 6.42 -8.37
N ARG A 350 -19.10 5.29 -7.66
CA ARG A 350 -20.21 4.32 -7.57
C ARG A 350 -21.42 4.86 -6.81
N CYS A 351 -21.19 5.69 -5.80
CA CYS A 351 -22.28 6.36 -5.08
C CYS A 351 -23.01 7.37 -5.97
N THR A 352 -22.29 8.09 -6.82
CA THR A 352 -22.85 8.99 -7.85
C THR A 352 -23.69 8.21 -8.86
N SER A 353 -23.18 7.08 -9.39
CA SER A 353 -23.85 6.35 -10.47
C SER A 353 -25.15 5.65 -10.06
N VAL A 354 -25.35 5.38 -8.77
CA VAL A 354 -26.55 4.71 -8.25
C VAL A 354 -27.45 5.67 -7.47
N CYS A 355 -27.12 6.96 -7.42
CA CYS A 355 -27.92 7.94 -6.68
C CYS A 355 -29.17 8.32 -7.49
N PRO A 356 -30.40 8.07 -6.99
CA PRO A 356 -31.62 8.41 -7.71
C PRO A 356 -31.75 9.92 -7.96
N ALA A 357 -31.36 10.75 -6.99
CA ALA A 357 -31.42 12.20 -7.12
C ALA A 357 -30.51 12.70 -8.25
N HIS A 358 -29.24 12.24 -8.27
CA HIS A 358 -28.31 12.56 -9.35
C HIS A 358 -28.80 12.06 -10.71
N ALA A 359 -29.37 10.85 -10.76
CA ALA A 359 -29.92 10.28 -12.00
C ALA A 359 -31.07 11.11 -12.59
N THR A 360 -31.85 11.79 -11.74
CA THR A 360 -32.90 12.74 -12.17
C THR A 360 -32.40 14.16 -12.45
N GLY A 361 -31.08 14.39 -12.49
CA GLY A 361 -30.48 15.71 -12.76
C GLY A 361 -30.52 16.69 -11.58
N LYS A 362 -30.89 16.24 -10.37
CA LYS A 362 -30.84 17.08 -9.17
C LYS A 362 -29.38 17.32 -8.74
N PRO A 363 -29.09 18.44 -8.07
CA PRO A 363 -27.72 18.81 -7.67
C PRO A 363 -27.08 17.88 -6.62
N LEU A 364 -27.85 16.96 -6.04
CA LEU A 364 -27.37 16.06 -4.99
C LEU A 364 -26.51 14.93 -5.58
N ASP A 365 -25.20 14.98 -5.34
CA ASP A 365 -24.26 13.88 -5.56
C ASP A 365 -23.58 13.49 -4.22
N PRO A 366 -23.83 12.27 -3.71
CA PRO A 366 -23.21 11.81 -2.46
C PRO A 366 -21.68 11.87 -2.45
N ARG A 367 -21.04 11.72 -3.61
CA ARG A 367 -19.58 11.84 -3.69
C ARG A 367 -19.13 13.27 -3.48
N GLU A 368 -19.82 14.25 -4.05
CA GLU A 368 -19.46 15.66 -3.90
C GLU A 368 -19.57 16.12 -2.45
N ILE A 369 -20.54 15.61 -1.70
CA ILE A 369 -20.66 15.88 -0.26
C ILE A 369 -19.38 15.44 0.45
N VAL A 370 -18.95 14.19 0.23
CA VAL A 370 -17.74 13.64 0.85
C VAL A 370 -16.47 14.38 0.45
N LEU A 371 -16.38 14.88 -0.80
CA LEU A 371 -15.18 15.58 -1.30
C LEU A 371 -15.12 17.06 -0.93
N LYS A 372 -16.24 17.66 -0.50
CA LYS A 372 -16.33 19.05 -0.01
C LYS A 372 -16.27 19.15 1.51
N SER A 373 -16.30 18.01 2.22
CA SER A 373 -16.29 17.92 3.69
C SER A 373 -14.92 18.15 4.29
#